data_AF-A0A0F9FB37-F1
#
_entry.id   AF-A0A0F9FB37-F1
#
_cell.length_a   1.000
_cell.length_b   1.000
_cell.length_c   1.000
_cell.angle_alpha   90.00
_cell.angle_beta   90.00
_cell.angle_gamma   90.00
#
_symmetry.space_group_name_H-M   'P 1'
#
loop_
_entity.id
_entity.type
_entity.pdbx_description
1 polymer ?
#
loop_
_entity_poly.entity_id
_entity_poly.type
_entity_poly.pdbx_seq_one_letter_code
_entity_poly.pdbx_strand_id
1 'polypeptide(L)'
;MSWQALIVVLAVFVFVCISAGWCGVVGPKVTTDASVDCSSVKSIVADVCRDAKTDQDKAVALFQFARRLMHHYPNRADGVAVHDTLRLLNTYGYSFCSQQAMLTVHLWKTAGLKGKIWTVPGHSTMQVEYDGGLHWFDLLIGGY
;
A
#
# COMPACT_ATOMS: atom_id res chain seq x y z
N MET A 1 -16.42 -59.40 -3.25
CA MET A 1 -16.22 -58.07 -3.86
C MET A 1 -15.29 -58.27 -5.06
N SER A 2 -15.70 -57.89 -6.27
CA SER A 2 -14.90 -58.17 -7.47
C SER A 2 -13.63 -57.31 -7.51
N TRP A 3 -12.54 -57.82 -8.10
CA TRP A 3 -11.25 -57.12 -8.21
C TRP A 3 -11.38 -55.71 -8.85
N GLN A 4 -12.34 -55.54 -9.75
CA GLN A 4 -12.67 -54.25 -10.38
C GLN A 4 -13.21 -53.22 -9.37
N ALA A 5 -14.02 -53.64 -8.39
CA ALA A 5 -14.52 -52.74 -7.35
C ALA A 5 -13.40 -52.26 -6.42
N LEU A 6 -12.40 -53.11 -6.16
CA LEU A 6 -11.23 -52.75 -5.33
C LEU A 6 -10.32 -51.74 -6.04
N ILE A 7 -10.11 -51.90 -7.35
CA ILE A 7 -9.34 -50.94 -8.17
C ILE A 7 -10.03 -49.58 -8.21
N VAL A 8 -11.36 -49.55 -8.41
CA VAL A 8 -12.12 -48.30 -8.45
C VAL A 8 -12.06 -47.59 -7.10
N VAL A 9 -12.23 -48.33 -5.99
CA VAL A 9 -12.12 -47.75 -4.65
C VAL A 9 -10.71 -47.20 -4.38
N LEU A 10 -9.66 -47.95 -4.73
CA LEU A 10 -8.27 -47.48 -4.60
C LEU A 10 -7.98 -46.26 -5.48
N ALA A 11 -8.46 -46.24 -6.72
CA ALA A 11 -8.28 -45.11 -7.63
C ALA A 11 -9.00 -43.85 -7.13
N VAL A 12 -10.21 -43.99 -6.60
CA VAL A 12 -10.96 -42.88 -5.99
C VAL A 12 -10.26 -42.38 -4.73
N PHE A 13 -9.73 -43.28 -3.88
CA PHE A 13 -9.02 -42.89 -2.66
C PHE A 13 -7.71 -42.15 -2.96
N VAL A 14 -6.93 -42.62 -3.94
CA VAL A 14 -5.70 -41.96 -4.39
C VAL A 14 -6.01 -40.59 -5.01
N PHE A 15 -7.07 -40.48 -5.80
CA PHE A 15 -7.49 -39.20 -6.38
C PHE A 15 -7.92 -38.19 -5.31
N VAL A 16 -8.65 -38.63 -4.28
CA VAL A 16 -9.05 -37.77 -3.14
C VAL A 16 -7.82 -37.31 -2.34
N CYS A 17 -6.83 -38.18 -2.08
CA CYS A 17 -5.61 -37.80 -1.37
C CYS A 17 -4.70 -36.84 -2.15
N ILE A 18 -4.69 -36.90 -3.48
CA ILE A 18 -3.92 -35.96 -4.32
C ILE A 18 -4.64 -34.59 -4.44
N SER A 19 -5.98 -34.59 -4.37
CA SER A 19 -6.79 -33.36 -4.41
C SER A 19 -6.84 -32.58 -3.09
N ALA A 20 -6.42 -33.19 -1.98
CA ALA A 20 -6.12 -32.49 -0.73
C ALA A 20 -4.80 -31.73 -0.90
N GLY A 21 -4.84 -30.72 -1.77
CA GLY A 21 -3.69 -29.92 -2.17
C GLY A 21 -2.99 -29.28 -0.98
N TRP A 22 -1.68 -29.08 -1.14
CA TRP A 22 -0.88 -28.22 -0.30
C TRP A 22 -1.61 -26.92 0.04
N CYS A 23 -2.19 -26.85 1.22
CA CYS A 23 -2.59 -25.58 1.82
C CYS A 23 -1.33 -24.93 2.40
N GLY A 24 -0.45 -24.46 1.52
CA GLY A 24 0.73 -23.72 1.91
C GLY A 24 0.31 -22.39 2.51
N VAL A 25 0.92 -22.00 3.64
CA VAL A 25 0.81 -20.63 4.15
C VAL A 25 1.54 -19.72 3.16
N VAL A 26 0.79 -18.88 2.42
CA VAL A 26 1.35 -17.92 1.46
C VAL A 26 1.28 -16.52 2.04
N GLY A 27 2.40 -15.81 2.02
CA GLY A 27 2.50 -14.42 2.46
C GLY A 27 2.22 -14.22 3.97
N PRO A 28 2.93 -14.93 4.87
CA PRO A 28 2.82 -14.65 6.30
C PRO A 28 3.17 -13.18 6.56
N LYS A 29 2.34 -12.52 7.37
CA LYS A 29 2.52 -11.12 7.75
C LYS A 29 2.89 -11.06 9.23
N VAL A 30 3.92 -10.29 9.54
CA VAL A 30 4.27 -9.96 10.92
C VAL A 30 3.77 -8.55 11.19
N THR A 31 2.89 -8.41 12.17
CA THR A 31 2.34 -7.13 12.60
C THR A 31 2.49 -6.99 14.12
N THR A 32 2.40 -5.77 14.62
CA THR A 32 2.44 -5.45 16.05
C THR A 32 1.43 -4.36 16.36
N ASP A 33 1.13 -4.15 17.63
CA ASP A 33 0.37 -2.99 18.12
C ASP A 33 1.19 -1.69 18.13
N ALA A 34 2.51 -1.77 17.97
CA ALA A 34 3.45 -0.65 18.03
C ALA A 34 3.90 -0.12 16.64
N SER A 35 3.59 -0.82 15.56
CA SER A 35 4.03 -0.49 14.19
C SER A 35 2.86 -0.40 13.22
N VAL A 36 2.97 0.45 12.20
CA VAL A 36 1.99 0.54 11.11
C VAL A 36 2.01 -0.76 10.27
N ASP A 37 0.86 -1.39 10.05
CA ASP A 37 0.71 -2.50 9.12
C ASP A 37 0.80 -2.01 7.66
N CYS A 38 1.99 -2.14 7.08
CA CYS A 38 2.27 -1.80 5.68
C CYS A 38 1.89 -2.89 4.66
N SER A 39 1.12 -3.91 5.05
CA SER A 39 0.76 -5.03 4.17
C SER A 39 -0.32 -4.70 3.14
N SER A 40 -1.03 -3.58 3.30
CA SER A 40 -1.94 -3.03 2.31
C SER A 40 -2.12 -1.52 2.51
N VAL A 41 -2.50 -0.80 1.45
CA VAL A 41 -2.76 0.64 1.54
C VAL A 41 -3.91 0.94 2.52
N LYS A 42 -4.92 0.04 2.57
CA LYS A 42 -6.02 0.14 3.54
C LYS A 42 -5.56 -0.03 4.97
N SER A 43 -4.69 -1.01 5.24
CA SER A 43 -4.11 -1.24 6.57
C SER A 43 -3.30 -0.02 7.02
N ILE A 44 -2.45 0.52 6.14
CA ILE A 44 -1.67 1.74 6.42
C ILE A 44 -2.59 2.88 6.82
N VAL A 45 -3.63 3.14 6.02
CA VAL A 45 -4.58 4.21 6.31
C VAL A 45 -5.31 3.97 7.62
N ALA A 46 -5.76 2.74 7.89
CA ALA A 46 -6.45 2.41 9.13
C ALA A 46 -5.56 2.65 10.37
N ASP A 47 -4.29 2.29 10.30
CA ASP A 47 -3.35 2.44 11.40
C ASP A 47 -2.85 3.88 11.58
N VAL A 48 -2.45 4.54 10.50
CA VAL A 48 -1.93 5.92 10.55
C VAL A 48 -3.04 6.91 10.94
N CYS A 49 -4.28 6.66 10.53
CA CYS A 49 -5.42 7.53 10.84
C CYS A 49 -6.22 7.09 12.08
N ARG A 50 -5.74 6.12 12.87
CA ARG A 50 -6.49 5.53 14.00
C ARG A 50 -7.07 6.57 14.96
N ASP A 51 -6.27 7.60 15.26
CA ASP A 51 -6.63 8.66 16.20
C ASP A 51 -7.07 9.97 15.53
N ALA A 52 -7.06 10.04 14.20
CA ALA A 52 -7.44 11.23 13.45
C ALA A 52 -8.92 11.55 13.66
N LYS A 53 -9.24 12.81 13.98
CA LYS A 53 -10.62 13.28 14.24
C LYS A 53 -11.16 14.13 13.10
N THR A 54 -10.27 14.79 12.35
CA THR A 54 -10.61 15.64 11.22
C THR A 54 -9.98 15.13 9.92
N ASP A 55 -10.45 15.65 8.79
CA ASP A 55 -9.81 15.37 7.50
C ASP A 55 -8.41 16.00 7.41
N GLN A 56 -8.18 17.12 8.10
CA GLN A 56 -6.85 17.68 8.29
C GLN A 56 -5.93 16.71 9.05
N ASP A 57 -6.39 16.11 10.15
CA ASP A 57 -5.59 15.15 10.92
C ASP A 57 -5.16 13.97 10.05
N LYS A 58 -6.08 13.41 9.25
CA LYS A 58 -5.77 12.34 8.29
C LYS A 58 -4.76 12.82 7.25
N ALA A 59 -4.97 14.01 6.69
CA ALA A 59 -4.11 14.56 5.65
C ALA A 59 -2.66 14.70 6.15
N VAL A 60 -2.49 15.33 7.31
CA VAL A 60 -1.19 15.58 7.94
C VAL A 60 -0.55 14.28 8.43
N ALA A 61 -1.30 13.38 9.07
CA ALA A 61 -0.75 12.11 9.56
C ALA A 61 -0.21 11.25 8.41
N LEU A 62 -0.95 11.11 7.32
CA LEU A 62 -0.52 10.36 6.14
C LEU A 62 0.64 11.03 5.41
N PHE A 63 0.66 12.36 5.35
CA PHE A 63 1.79 13.11 4.82
C PHE A 63 3.06 12.85 5.65
N GLN A 64 2.97 12.99 6.97
CA GLN A 64 4.09 12.77 7.88
C GLN A 64 4.60 11.32 7.83
N PHE A 65 3.70 10.35 7.71
CA PHE A 65 4.05 8.95 7.51
C PHE A 65 4.85 8.76 6.22
N ALA A 66 4.34 9.25 5.08
CA ALA A 66 5.03 9.16 3.80
C ALA A 66 6.38 9.88 3.83
N ARG A 67 6.47 11.04 4.51
CA ARG A 67 7.70 11.82 4.63
C ARG A 67 8.81 11.12 5.38
N ARG A 68 8.47 10.36 6.43
CA ARG A 68 9.43 9.59 7.22
C ARG A 68 10.00 8.40 6.45
N LEU A 69 9.23 7.83 5.52
CA LEU A 69 9.60 6.62 4.79
C LEU A 69 10.25 6.90 3.44
N MET A 70 10.13 8.12 2.92
CA MET A 70 10.61 8.47 1.59
C MET A 70 11.82 9.40 1.63
N HIS A 71 12.94 8.88 1.14
CA HIS A 71 14.09 9.69 0.76
C HIS A 71 13.93 10.20 -0.68
N HIS A 72 14.38 11.42 -0.96
CA HIS A 72 14.35 11.95 -2.32
C HIS A 72 15.61 11.54 -3.08
N TYR A 73 15.44 10.67 -4.07
CA TYR A 73 16.54 10.15 -4.89
C TYR A 73 16.01 9.68 -6.25
N PRO A 74 16.82 9.71 -7.33
CA PRO A 74 16.39 9.25 -8.64
C PRO A 74 15.74 7.87 -8.64
N ASN A 75 14.66 7.74 -9.41
CA ASN A 75 13.90 6.50 -9.51
C ASN A 75 14.75 5.34 -10.04
N ARG A 76 14.41 4.14 -9.59
CA ARG A 76 14.89 2.90 -10.22
C ARG A 76 14.34 2.79 -11.64
N ALA A 77 15.08 2.13 -12.52
CA ALA A 77 14.60 1.74 -13.84
C ALA A 77 13.70 0.48 -13.76
N ASP A 78 12.56 0.58 -13.05
CA ASP A 78 11.63 -0.53 -12.76
C ASP A 78 10.26 -0.33 -13.45
N GLY A 79 10.25 0.40 -14.57
CA GLY A 79 9.06 0.63 -15.39
C GLY A 79 7.87 1.19 -14.60
N VAL A 80 6.69 0.62 -14.80
CA VAL A 80 5.45 1.07 -14.13
C VAL A 80 5.47 0.85 -12.62
N ALA A 81 6.25 -0.12 -12.13
CA ALA A 81 6.24 -0.52 -10.73
C ALA A 81 6.88 0.52 -9.80
N VAL A 82 7.55 1.55 -10.34
CA VAL A 82 7.97 2.72 -9.55
C VAL A 82 6.78 3.57 -9.06
N HIS A 83 5.57 3.33 -9.58
CA HIS A 83 4.35 4.02 -9.15
C HIS A 83 3.51 3.19 -8.16
N ASP A 84 3.92 1.96 -7.85
CA ASP A 84 3.22 1.13 -6.88
C ASP A 84 3.52 1.63 -5.46
N THR A 85 2.46 2.02 -4.75
CA THR A 85 2.54 2.56 -3.39
C THR A 85 3.18 1.60 -2.39
N LEU A 86 2.81 0.32 -2.45
CA LEU A 86 3.35 -0.66 -1.50
C LEU A 86 4.82 -0.96 -1.80
N ARG A 87 5.23 -0.95 -3.07
CA ARG A 87 6.62 -1.13 -3.47
C ARG A 87 7.48 0.08 -3.10
N LEU A 88 6.96 1.30 -3.27
CA LEU A 88 7.61 2.53 -2.80
C LEU A 88 7.87 2.47 -1.30
N LEU A 89 6.89 2.07 -0.49
CA LEU A 89 7.00 2.04 0.97
C LEU A 89 7.80 0.84 1.52
N ASN A 90 7.56 -0.37 0.99
CA ASN A 90 8.12 -1.60 1.57
C ASN A 90 9.44 -2.04 0.93
N THR A 91 9.75 -1.58 -0.29
CA THR A 91 10.92 -2.06 -1.04
C THR A 91 11.92 -0.97 -1.36
N TYR A 92 11.45 0.21 -1.79
CA TYR A 92 12.36 1.26 -2.26
C TYR A 92 12.76 2.21 -1.14
N GLY A 93 11.80 2.82 -0.43
CA GLY A 93 12.08 3.87 0.55
C GLY A 93 12.65 5.15 -0.07
N TYR A 94 12.65 5.27 -1.40
CA TYR A 94 13.08 6.47 -2.12
C TYR A 94 12.42 6.57 -3.49
N SER A 95 12.28 7.80 -4.00
CA SER A 95 11.83 8.09 -5.36
C SER A 95 11.96 9.58 -5.70
N PHE A 96 11.66 9.95 -6.94
CA PHE A 96 11.44 11.34 -7.34
C PHE A 96 10.12 11.91 -6.80
N CYS A 97 9.97 13.23 -6.94
CA CYS A 97 8.84 14.01 -6.43
C CYS A 97 7.49 13.55 -7.01
N SER A 98 7.44 13.11 -8.27
CA SER A 98 6.18 12.64 -8.88
C SER A 98 5.66 11.35 -8.23
N GLN A 99 6.52 10.39 -7.93
CA GLN A 99 6.12 9.15 -7.23
C GLN A 99 5.79 9.42 -5.77
N GLN A 100 6.51 10.34 -5.12
CA GLN A 100 6.19 10.80 -3.77
C GLN A 100 4.78 11.44 -3.73
N ALA A 101 4.45 12.31 -4.69
CA ALA A 101 3.12 12.90 -4.80
C ALA A 101 2.03 11.86 -5.10
N MET A 102 2.29 10.92 -6.03
CA MET A 102 1.38 9.81 -6.34
C MET A 102 1.08 8.93 -5.12
N LEU A 103 2.13 8.54 -4.38
CA LEU A 103 2.04 7.76 -3.15
C LEU A 103 1.12 8.44 -2.14
N THR A 104 1.36 9.71 -1.83
CA THR A 104 0.59 10.41 -0.80
C THR A 104 -0.85 10.67 -1.25
N VAL A 105 -1.07 11.01 -2.51
CA VAL A 105 -2.43 11.13 -3.07
C VAL A 105 -3.17 9.80 -3.02
N HIS A 106 -2.50 8.66 -3.25
CA HIS A 106 -3.13 7.34 -3.12
C HIS A 106 -3.52 7.03 -1.67
N LEU A 107 -2.67 7.36 -0.70
CA LEU A 107 -3.00 7.25 0.73
C LEU A 107 -4.22 8.11 1.09
N TRP A 108 -4.22 9.39 0.70
CA TRP A 108 -5.32 10.31 0.96
C TRP A 108 -6.63 9.84 0.33
N LYS A 109 -6.62 9.42 -0.94
CA LYS A 109 -7.81 8.87 -1.60
C LYS A 109 -8.33 7.62 -0.91
N THR A 110 -7.43 6.76 -0.43
CA THR A 110 -7.80 5.56 0.33
C THR A 110 -8.42 5.92 1.69
N ALA A 111 -8.04 7.05 2.27
CA ALA A 111 -8.63 7.61 3.49
C ALA A 111 -9.94 8.40 3.26
N GLY A 112 -10.45 8.44 2.02
CA GLY A 112 -11.66 9.16 1.66
C GLY A 112 -11.46 10.65 1.39
N LEU A 113 -10.21 11.13 1.36
CA LEU A 113 -9.89 12.54 1.10
C LEU A 113 -9.80 12.83 -0.40
N LYS A 114 -10.08 14.08 -0.79
CA LYS A 114 -9.99 14.55 -2.18
C LYS A 114 -8.58 15.07 -2.48
N GLY A 115 -7.61 14.15 -2.52
CA GLY A 115 -6.23 14.46 -2.90
C GLY A 115 -6.02 14.50 -4.42
N LYS A 116 -5.19 15.43 -4.89
CA LYS A 116 -4.72 15.49 -6.28
C LYS A 116 -3.28 15.95 -6.40
N ILE A 117 -2.64 15.57 -7.50
CA ILE A 117 -1.28 15.99 -7.82
C ILE A 117 -1.32 17.38 -8.42
N TRP A 118 -0.35 18.19 -8.05
CA TRP A 118 -0.11 19.51 -8.61
C TRP A 118 1.32 19.58 -9.13
N THR A 119 1.47 19.77 -10.44
CA THR A 119 2.77 19.76 -11.11
C THR A 119 3.08 21.13 -11.66
N VAL A 120 4.31 21.59 -11.40
CA VAL A 120 4.93 22.74 -12.04
C VAL A 120 6.13 22.25 -12.87
N PRO A 121 6.69 23.04 -13.79
CA PRO A 121 7.85 22.61 -14.57
C PRO A 121 8.99 22.12 -13.66
N GLY A 122 9.39 20.86 -13.83
CA GLY A 122 10.47 20.23 -13.06
C GLY A 122 10.12 19.75 -11.66
N HIS A 123 8.87 19.90 -11.19
CA HIS A 123 8.50 19.47 -9.84
C HIS A 123 7.03 19.05 -9.70
N SER A 124 6.79 18.00 -8.93
CA SER A 124 5.45 17.49 -8.63
C SER A 124 5.21 17.50 -7.13
N THR A 125 4.08 18.08 -6.76
CA THR A 125 3.61 18.25 -5.39
C THR A 125 2.18 17.70 -5.31
N MET A 126 1.52 17.85 -4.16
CA MET A 126 0.13 17.45 -4.04
C MET A 126 -0.67 18.42 -3.18
N GLN A 127 -1.99 18.30 -3.29
CA GLN A 127 -2.93 19.12 -2.56
C GLN A 127 -4.15 18.29 -2.20
N VAL A 128 -4.82 18.66 -1.10
CA VAL A 128 -5.98 17.95 -0.56
C VAL A 128 -7.00 18.95 -0.04
N GLU A 129 -8.27 18.65 -0.22
CA GLU A 129 -9.38 19.48 0.26
C GLU A 129 -9.78 19.09 1.69
N TYR A 130 -9.85 20.07 2.58
CA TYR A 130 -10.47 19.99 3.91
C TYR A 130 -10.84 21.40 4.40
N ASP A 131 -11.81 21.48 5.30
CA ASP A 131 -12.31 22.75 5.87
C ASP A 131 -12.72 23.80 4.83
N GLY A 132 -13.27 23.35 3.70
CA GLY A 132 -13.71 24.20 2.59
C GLY A 132 -12.56 24.81 1.78
N GLY A 133 -11.31 24.48 2.08
CA GLY A 133 -10.12 24.96 1.41
C GLY A 133 -9.33 23.87 0.72
N LEU A 134 -8.42 24.30 -0.15
CA LEU A 134 -7.45 23.44 -0.83
C LEU A 134 -6.07 23.71 -0.23
N HIS A 135 -5.47 22.69 0.34
CA HIS A 135 -4.22 22.81 1.09
C HIS A 135 -3.10 22.09 0.35
N TRP A 136 -1.95 22.75 0.23
CA TRP A 136 -0.81 22.28 -0.55
C TRP A 136 0.22 21.59 0.34
N PHE A 137 0.84 20.52 -0.16
CA PHE A 137 1.84 19.72 0.54
C PHE A 137 2.96 19.33 -0.41
N ASP A 138 4.18 19.22 0.12
CA ASP A 138 5.36 18.76 -0.62
C ASP A 138 6.29 17.91 0.24
N LEU A 139 6.48 16.65 -0.18
CA LEU A 139 7.35 15.70 0.49
C LEU A 139 8.84 16.02 0.32
N LEU A 140 9.25 16.64 -0.78
CA LEU A 140 10.66 16.94 -1.02
C LEU A 140 11.15 17.96 0.02
N ILE A 141 10.48 19.11 0.08
CA ILE A 141 10.88 20.20 0.97
C ILE A 141 10.31 20.05 2.38
N GLY A 142 9.28 19.21 2.56
CA GLY A 142 8.63 18.97 3.86
C GLY A 142 7.65 20.06 4.28
N GLY A 143 7.09 20.83 3.34
CA GLY A 143 6.17 21.93 3.60
C GLY A 143 4.70 21.53 3.45
N TYR A 144 3.85 22.06 4.34
CA TYR A 144 2.39 22.01 4.28
C TYR A 144 1.75 23.10 5.15
#